data_AF-A0AAW6DIQ6-F1
#
_entry.id   AF-A0AAW6DIQ6-F1
#
_cell.length_a   1.000
_cell.length_b   1.000
_cell.length_c   1.000
_cell.angle_alpha   90.00
_cell.angle_beta   90.00
_cell.angle_gamma   90.00
#
_symmetry.space_group_name_H-M   'P 1'
#
loop_
_entity.id
_entity.type
_entity.pdbx_description
1 polymer ?
#
loop_
_entity_poly.entity_id
_entity_poly.type
_entity_poly.pdbx_seq_one_letter_code
_entity_poly.pdbx_strand_id
1 'polypeptide(L)'
;MKATYKDAPHTHTYNQETVKPEALKTPADCTNDAVYFKSCSCGAISTTDTFAAMGTALGHAYGSDWKYDSTNHWHECSRCHDKKDEAAHDYGSDNVCDTCGYDKTVPHTHNLTLVAAKAATCTAAGNSAYYTCDGCDKWFADATGSVEITDKTSVKIPATGHTAGTEWKSDDTNHWHECTVAGCGVIIESTKSAHTASDWIIDTPATATTAGTKHKECTVCHRVLETQTIPSMGTELKIIAGDNQIYDKASGSDVTITCNGDFAKFTGIKVDGSVVDSSNYTAVSGSTVLTLKASYLGTLTDGSHTITFVYTDGEANANLTVRTAGSEHIHDYGTEWKSNADNHWHECNCGDKKDEAAHSFKWVVDKEATATKKGSKHEECKTCGYKRPAVEIPATGTTTAPKDTTKPNDTTKPGNTNGSEKSPQTGDNSNIFLWFALLFVSVAGVTGITVYNKKKKEHAE
;
A
#
# COMPACT_ATOMS: atom_id res chain seq x y z
N MET A 1 28.19 7.14 67.78
CA MET A 1 27.34 6.03 67.29
C MET A 1 25.98 6.15 67.96
N LYS A 2 24.96 6.70 67.28
CA LYS A 2 23.56 6.58 67.71
C LYS A 2 23.08 5.23 67.17
N ALA A 3 22.96 4.24 68.04
CA ALA A 3 22.40 2.95 67.68
C ALA A 3 20.90 3.12 67.42
N THR A 4 20.53 3.24 66.15
CA THR A 4 19.15 3.01 65.69
C THR A 4 18.91 1.51 65.77
N TYR A 5 18.27 1.06 66.86
CA TYR A 5 17.79 -0.31 66.97
C TYR A 5 16.59 -0.47 66.03
N LYS A 6 16.86 -0.83 64.78
CA LYS A 6 15.84 -1.30 63.84
C LYS A 6 15.47 -2.73 64.22
N ASP A 7 14.23 -2.87 64.66
CA ASP A 7 13.36 -4.05 64.56
C ASP A 7 14.08 -5.42 64.61
N ALA A 8 14.41 -5.85 65.82
CA ALA A 8 14.46 -7.28 66.08
C ALA A 8 13.03 -7.83 65.93
N PRO A 9 12.81 -8.92 65.15
CA PRO A 9 11.50 -9.53 65.04
C PRO A 9 11.05 -9.98 66.43
N HIS A 10 10.04 -9.29 66.96
CA HIS A 10 9.38 -9.65 68.21
C HIS A 10 7.90 -9.81 67.91
N THR A 11 7.28 -10.75 68.62
CA THR A 11 5.86 -11.02 68.45
C THR A 11 5.07 -9.94 69.20
N HIS A 12 4.19 -9.24 68.51
CA HIS A 12 3.33 -8.25 69.15
C HIS A 12 2.24 -8.95 69.98
N THR A 13 2.11 -8.56 71.25
CA THR A 13 0.97 -8.94 72.09
C THR A 13 0.17 -7.67 72.38
N TYR A 14 -1.04 -7.58 71.84
CA TYR A 14 -1.90 -6.39 71.91
C TYR A 14 -2.90 -6.50 73.07
N ASN A 15 -2.45 -6.32 74.30
CA ASN A 15 -3.27 -6.45 75.51
C ASN A 15 -3.47 -5.15 76.29
N GLN A 16 -2.91 -4.02 75.85
CA GLN A 16 -3.06 -2.73 76.54
C GLN A 16 -4.32 -2.00 76.05
N GLU A 17 -5.18 -1.61 76.99
CA GLU A 17 -6.44 -0.91 76.76
C GLU A 17 -6.28 0.58 77.12
N THR A 18 -5.81 1.40 76.17
CA THR A 18 -5.59 2.84 76.37
C THR A 18 -6.48 3.68 75.46
N VAL A 19 -7.22 4.63 76.04
CA VAL A 19 -8.07 5.58 75.30
C VAL A 19 -7.19 6.69 74.73
N LYS A 20 -6.88 6.61 73.42
CA LYS A 20 -6.08 7.61 72.69
C LYS A 20 -6.69 7.89 71.32
N PRO A 21 -6.64 9.14 70.81
CA PRO A 21 -7.20 9.49 69.50
C PRO A 21 -6.68 8.63 68.35
N GLU A 22 -5.40 8.25 68.39
CA GLU A 22 -4.73 7.49 67.32
C GLU A 22 -5.19 6.01 67.25
N ALA A 23 -5.83 5.51 68.30
CA ALA A 23 -6.36 4.15 68.39
C ALA A 23 -7.88 4.09 68.28
N LEU A 24 -8.56 5.22 68.00
CA LEU A 24 -10.02 5.26 67.89
C LEU A 24 -10.48 4.47 66.67
N LYS A 25 -11.30 3.44 66.90
CA LYS A 25 -11.92 2.66 65.83
C LYS A 25 -13.27 3.24 65.44
N THR A 26 -14.14 3.44 66.43
CA THR A 26 -15.46 4.04 66.24
C THR A 26 -15.73 4.98 67.41
N PRO A 27 -16.10 6.26 67.15
CA PRO A 27 -16.50 7.19 68.20
C PRO A 27 -17.75 6.71 68.92
N ALA A 28 -17.97 7.19 70.14
CA ALA A 28 -19.21 6.96 70.86
C ALA A 28 -20.38 7.65 70.14
N ASP A 29 -21.56 7.06 70.24
CA ASP A 29 -22.81 7.65 69.78
C ASP A 29 -23.82 7.73 70.94
N CYS A 30 -25.11 7.93 70.65
CA CYS A 30 -26.14 8.08 71.67
C CYS A 30 -26.36 6.81 72.51
N THR A 31 -26.10 5.61 71.97
CA THR A 31 -26.39 4.32 72.61
C THR A 31 -25.16 3.44 72.79
N ASN A 32 -24.09 3.67 72.03
CA ASN A 32 -22.88 2.86 72.02
C ASN A 32 -21.67 3.64 72.55
N ASP A 33 -20.88 2.98 73.40
CA ASP A 33 -19.57 3.45 73.84
C ASP A 33 -18.58 3.50 72.68
N ALA A 34 -17.58 4.38 72.78
CA ALA A 34 -16.48 4.44 71.84
C ALA A 34 -15.65 3.14 71.87
N VAL A 35 -15.24 2.67 70.69
CA VAL A 35 -14.40 1.48 70.54
C VAL A 35 -13.00 1.91 70.11
N TYR A 36 -12.00 1.35 70.77
CA TYR A 36 -10.59 1.59 70.48
C TYR A 36 -9.87 0.27 70.16
N PHE A 37 -8.83 0.35 69.35
CA PHE A 37 -7.90 -0.76 69.14
C PHE A 37 -6.97 -0.94 70.35
N LYS A 38 -6.68 -2.18 70.73
CA LYS A 38 -5.69 -2.49 71.77
C LYS A 38 -4.28 -2.16 71.28
N SER A 39 -3.38 -1.81 72.19
CA SER A 39 -1.98 -1.51 71.87
C SER A 39 -1.00 -2.53 72.47
N CYS A 40 0.20 -2.58 71.88
CA CYS A 40 1.34 -3.32 72.40
C CYS A 40 2.20 -2.38 73.26
N SER A 41 2.93 -2.93 74.23
CA SER A 41 3.85 -2.17 75.09
C SER A 41 4.93 -1.37 74.32
N CYS A 42 5.23 -1.73 73.07
CA CYS A 42 6.13 -0.99 72.18
C CYS A 42 5.47 0.21 71.48
N GLY A 43 4.17 0.45 71.70
CA GLY A 43 3.40 1.55 71.11
C GLY A 43 2.68 1.21 69.80
N ALA A 44 2.87 0.01 69.25
CA ALA A 44 2.13 -0.46 68.07
C ALA A 44 0.64 -0.67 68.38
N ILE A 45 -0.25 -0.32 67.46
CA ILE A 45 -1.71 -0.42 67.60
C ILE A 45 -2.20 -1.64 66.81
N SER A 46 -3.06 -2.47 67.40
CA SER A 46 -3.66 -3.63 66.73
C SER A 46 -4.59 -3.20 65.60
N THR A 47 -4.72 -4.02 64.57
CA THR A 47 -5.73 -3.84 63.51
C THR A 47 -6.97 -4.69 63.74
N THR A 48 -6.93 -5.62 64.70
CA THR A 48 -7.99 -6.62 64.92
C THR A 48 -8.52 -6.61 66.34
N ASP A 49 -7.65 -6.47 67.34
CA ASP A 49 -8.02 -6.54 68.76
C ASP A 49 -8.56 -5.19 69.23
N THR A 50 -9.75 -5.19 69.82
CA THR A 50 -10.44 -3.97 70.26
C THR A 50 -10.98 -4.09 71.67
N PHE A 51 -11.28 -2.95 72.30
CA PHE A 51 -12.03 -2.87 73.54
C PHE A 51 -13.00 -1.68 73.51
N ALA A 52 -14.10 -1.77 74.24
CA ALA A 52 -15.05 -0.67 74.42
C ALA A 52 -14.64 0.16 75.64
N ALA A 53 -14.58 1.48 75.46
CA ALA A 53 -14.34 2.42 76.56
C ALA A 53 -15.66 2.62 77.31
N MET A 54 -15.92 1.76 78.30
CA MET A 54 -17.20 1.71 79.01
C MET A 54 -17.63 3.08 79.59
N GLY A 55 -18.89 3.46 79.38
CA GLY A 55 -19.48 4.69 79.92
C GLY A 55 -19.15 5.95 79.12
N THR A 56 -18.77 5.81 77.85
CA THR A 56 -18.51 6.92 76.92
C THR A 56 -19.68 7.22 75.98
N ALA A 57 -20.73 6.40 75.97
CA ALA A 57 -21.97 6.68 75.26
C ALA A 57 -22.49 8.08 75.62
N LEU A 58 -22.80 8.88 74.60
CA LEU A 58 -23.12 10.30 74.75
C LEU A 58 -24.51 10.53 75.36
N GLY A 59 -25.34 9.48 75.37
CA GLY A 59 -26.75 9.58 75.66
C GLY A 59 -27.50 10.43 74.63
N HIS A 60 -28.82 10.35 74.69
CA HIS A 60 -29.67 11.19 73.86
C HIS A 60 -29.75 12.61 74.42
N ALA A 61 -29.71 13.60 73.52
CA ALA A 61 -29.89 15.01 73.83
C ALA A 61 -31.21 15.49 73.23
N TYR A 62 -32.31 15.16 73.89
CA TYR A 62 -33.65 15.63 73.52
C TYR A 62 -33.84 17.10 73.94
N GLY A 63 -34.31 17.93 73.01
CA GLY A 63 -34.71 19.31 73.30
C GLY A 63 -36.05 19.38 74.05
N SER A 64 -36.41 20.56 74.56
CA SER A 64 -37.72 20.81 75.18
C SER A 64 -38.84 21.04 74.16
N ASP A 65 -38.47 21.45 72.95
CA ASP A 65 -39.42 21.81 71.90
C ASP A 65 -40.05 20.55 71.30
N TRP A 66 -41.38 20.56 71.20
CA TRP A 66 -42.11 19.51 70.50
C TRP A 66 -41.87 19.60 68.99
N LYS A 67 -41.50 18.47 68.40
CA LYS A 67 -41.61 18.23 66.96
C LYS A 67 -42.96 17.62 66.66
N TYR A 68 -43.48 17.85 65.47
CA TYR A 68 -44.77 17.31 65.05
C TYR A 68 -44.83 17.11 63.55
N ASP A 69 -45.64 16.14 63.13
CA ASP A 69 -46.12 15.95 61.76
C ASP A 69 -47.66 15.94 61.75
N SER A 70 -48.29 15.48 60.66
CA SER A 70 -49.76 15.42 60.57
C SER A 70 -50.42 14.40 61.49
N THR A 71 -49.65 13.48 62.06
CA THR A 71 -50.14 12.29 62.75
C THR A 71 -49.75 12.32 64.23
N ASN A 72 -48.49 12.62 64.53
CA ASN A 72 -47.90 12.55 65.86
C ASN A 72 -47.07 13.79 66.22
N HIS A 73 -46.74 13.91 67.51
CA HIS A 73 -45.73 14.80 68.05
C HIS A 73 -44.73 14.04 68.93
N TRP A 74 -43.48 14.51 69.01
CA TRP A 74 -42.38 13.87 69.74
C TRP A 74 -41.28 14.86 70.15
N HIS A 75 -40.41 14.47 71.08
CA HIS A 75 -39.13 15.13 71.30
C HIS A 75 -38.03 14.44 70.49
N GLU A 76 -37.22 15.23 69.80
CA GLU A 76 -36.18 14.72 68.91
C GLU A 76 -34.79 14.89 69.51
N CYS A 77 -33.99 13.83 69.46
CA CYS A 77 -32.59 13.89 69.86
C CYS A 77 -31.79 14.67 68.82
N SER A 78 -31.18 15.78 69.23
CA SER A 78 -30.37 16.65 68.36
C SER A 78 -29.12 15.99 67.75
N ARG A 79 -28.71 14.82 68.24
CA ARG A 79 -27.51 14.10 67.77
C ARG A 79 -27.81 12.99 66.78
N CYS A 80 -28.89 12.25 67.00
CA CYS A 80 -29.20 11.04 66.23
C CYS A 80 -30.63 11.01 65.67
N HIS A 81 -31.41 12.07 65.87
CA HIS A 81 -32.80 12.20 65.41
C HIS A 81 -33.76 11.14 65.95
N ASP A 82 -33.34 10.39 66.97
CA ASP A 82 -34.19 9.45 67.68
C ASP A 82 -35.38 10.19 68.31
N LYS A 83 -36.55 9.55 68.28
CA LYS A 83 -37.81 10.13 68.76
C LYS A 83 -38.14 9.58 70.14
N LYS A 84 -38.43 10.47 71.07
CA LYS A 84 -38.92 10.14 72.42
C LYS A 84 -40.28 10.76 72.65
N ASP A 85 -41.08 10.11 73.50
CA ASP A 85 -42.41 10.59 73.89
C ASP A 85 -43.33 10.79 72.66
N GLU A 86 -43.18 9.94 71.64
CA GLU A 86 -44.00 10.00 70.42
C GLU A 86 -45.45 9.62 70.75
N ALA A 87 -46.37 10.54 70.49
CA ALA A 87 -47.79 10.38 70.72
C ALA A 87 -48.62 10.98 69.58
N ALA A 88 -49.81 10.43 69.37
CA ALA A 88 -50.79 11.03 68.48
C ALA A 88 -51.23 12.39 69.03
N HIS A 89 -51.64 13.29 68.14
CA HIS A 89 -52.18 14.59 68.55
C HIS A 89 -53.47 14.46 69.36
N ASP A 90 -53.54 15.22 70.45
CA ASP A 90 -54.75 15.40 71.26
C ASP A 90 -55.33 16.78 70.92
N TYR A 91 -56.48 16.78 70.24
CA TYR A 91 -57.06 17.99 69.67
C TYR A 91 -58.24 18.47 70.50
N GLY A 92 -58.19 19.75 70.90
CA GLY A 92 -59.34 20.48 71.41
C GLY A 92 -60.38 20.81 70.34
N SER A 93 -61.41 21.57 70.74
CA SER A 93 -62.49 22.01 69.83
C SER A 93 -62.04 23.02 68.76
N ASP A 94 -60.88 23.64 68.93
CA ASP A 94 -60.28 24.62 68.02
C ASP A 94 -59.36 23.97 66.98
N ASN A 95 -59.25 22.64 66.97
CA ASN A 95 -58.41 21.86 66.05
C ASN A 95 -56.90 22.09 66.22
N VAL A 96 -56.47 22.72 67.30
CA VAL A 96 -55.05 22.84 67.68
C VAL A 96 -54.72 21.73 68.67
N CYS A 97 -53.55 21.10 68.51
CA CYS A 97 -53.06 20.10 69.44
C CYS A 97 -52.66 20.78 70.75
N ASP A 98 -53.29 20.40 71.86
CA ASP A 98 -53.11 21.04 73.17
C ASP A 98 -51.67 20.89 73.71
N THR A 99 -50.94 19.88 73.23
CA THR A 99 -49.59 19.55 73.70
C THR A 99 -48.50 20.27 72.92
N CYS A 100 -48.60 20.28 71.58
CA CYS A 100 -47.52 20.77 70.71
C CYS A 100 -47.90 22.01 69.88
N GLY A 101 -49.17 22.45 69.92
CA GLY A 101 -49.65 23.60 69.16
C GLY A 101 -49.89 23.34 67.67
N TYR A 102 -49.87 22.07 67.23
CA TYR A 102 -50.13 21.72 65.83
C TYR A 102 -51.59 21.95 65.45
N ASP A 103 -51.85 22.89 64.53
CA ASP A 103 -53.18 23.17 63.98
C ASP A 103 -53.44 22.28 62.76
N LYS A 104 -54.37 21.33 62.86
CA LYS A 104 -54.72 20.41 61.75
C LYS A 104 -55.54 21.08 60.65
N THR A 105 -56.01 22.31 60.85
CA THR A 105 -56.78 23.07 59.85
C THR A 105 -55.91 23.97 59.00
N VAL A 106 -54.69 24.30 59.44
CA VAL A 106 -53.69 24.96 58.61
C VAL A 106 -53.08 23.88 57.71
N PRO A 107 -53.37 23.89 56.39
CA PRO A 107 -52.69 22.98 55.49
C PRO A 107 -51.20 23.31 55.58
N HIS A 108 -50.36 22.34 55.96
CA HIS A 108 -48.92 22.56 55.85
C HIS A 108 -48.62 22.86 54.38
N THR A 109 -47.85 23.92 54.13
CA THR A 109 -47.52 24.29 52.75
C THR A 109 -46.49 23.31 52.23
N HIS A 110 -46.76 22.69 51.09
CA HIS A 110 -45.80 21.79 50.44
C HIS A 110 -44.65 22.61 49.85
N ASN A 111 -43.45 22.46 50.40
CA ASN A 111 -42.23 22.90 49.74
C ASN A 111 -41.81 21.83 48.73
N LEU A 112 -42.19 22.01 47.46
CA LEU A 112 -42.04 21.00 46.42
C LEU A 112 -40.78 21.22 45.57
N THR A 113 -39.97 20.17 45.47
CA THR A 113 -38.83 20.10 44.54
C THR A 113 -39.19 19.25 43.33
N LEU A 114 -39.01 19.78 42.11
CA LEU A 114 -39.22 19.04 40.87
C LEU A 114 -38.09 18.02 40.64
N VAL A 115 -38.46 16.76 40.51
CA VAL A 115 -37.64 15.73 39.89
C VAL A 115 -38.01 15.66 38.41
N ALA A 116 -37.12 16.16 37.56
CA ALA A 116 -37.33 16.20 36.12
C ALA A 116 -37.47 14.78 35.53
N ALA A 117 -38.25 14.67 34.45
CA ALA A 117 -38.38 13.42 33.71
C ALA A 117 -37.03 13.00 33.13
N LYS A 118 -36.73 11.71 33.24
CA LYS A 118 -35.56 11.10 32.63
C LYS A 118 -36.03 9.97 31.73
N ALA A 119 -35.67 10.03 30.44
CA ALA A 119 -35.99 8.94 29.52
C ALA A 119 -35.28 7.65 29.94
N ALA A 120 -35.97 6.51 29.83
CA ALA A 120 -35.34 5.21 30.01
C ALA A 120 -34.42 4.89 28.82
N THR A 121 -33.35 4.14 29.08
CA THR A 121 -32.46 3.59 28.06
C THR A 121 -32.57 2.07 28.05
N CYS A 122 -31.81 1.40 27.18
CA CYS A 122 -31.74 -0.07 27.14
C CYS A 122 -31.23 -0.69 28.44
N THR A 123 -30.43 0.03 29.23
CA THR A 123 -29.82 -0.49 30.47
C THR A 123 -30.25 0.26 31.74
N ALA A 124 -30.72 1.50 31.63
CA ALA A 124 -31.11 2.31 32.77
C ALA A 124 -32.60 2.62 32.75
N ALA A 125 -33.25 2.41 33.90
CA ALA A 125 -34.60 2.89 34.13
C ALA A 125 -34.64 4.43 34.06
N GLY A 126 -35.76 4.94 33.54
CA GLY A 126 -36.11 6.36 33.56
C GLY A 126 -37.17 6.67 34.60
N ASN A 127 -37.68 7.89 34.55
CA ASN A 127 -38.82 8.31 35.35
C ASN A 127 -39.67 9.36 34.61
N SER A 128 -40.97 9.38 34.88
CA SER A 128 -41.80 10.56 34.58
C SER A 128 -41.43 11.71 35.53
N ALA A 129 -41.78 12.95 35.18
CA ALA A 129 -41.57 14.08 36.07
C ALA A 129 -42.51 13.98 37.29
N TYR A 130 -42.00 14.28 38.48
CA TYR A 130 -42.77 14.32 39.72
C TYR A 130 -42.17 15.32 40.69
N TYR A 131 -42.91 15.68 41.73
CA TYR A 131 -42.47 16.60 42.78
C TYR A 131 -42.32 15.86 44.11
N THR A 132 -41.29 16.16 44.89
CA THR A 132 -41.09 15.66 46.25
C THR A 132 -41.29 16.78 47.25
N CYS A 133 -42.00 16.50 48.36
CA CYS A 133 -42.15 17.46 49.45
C CYS A 133 -41.12 17.23 50.54
N ASP A 134 -40.35 18.26 50.88
CA ASP A 134 -39.24 18.19 51.86
C ASP A 134 -39.70 17.94 53.31
N GLY A 135 -40.99 18.17 53.60
CA GLY A 135 -41.53 18.11 54.96
C GLY A 135 -42.43 16.91 55.28
N CYS A 136 -42.84 16.10 54.28
CA CYS A 136 -43.81 15.02 54.53
C CYS A 136 -43.59 13.75 53.70
N ASP A 137 -42.44 13.60 53.03
CA ASP A 137 -42.07 12.42 52.22
C ASP A 137 -43.08 12.03 51.12
N LYS A 138 -44.07 12.88 50.83
CA LYS A 138 -45.09 12.66 49.79
C LYS A 138 -44.59 13.10 48.42
N TRP A 139 -45.07 12.40 47.38
CA TRP A 139 -44.79 12.70 45.99
C TRP A 139 -46.05 13.26 45.32
N PHE A 140 -45.88 14.17 44.37
CA PHE A 140 -47.00 14.83 43.70
C PHE A 140 -46.79 14.88 42.20
N ALA A 141 -47.88 14.80 41.44
CA ALA A 141 -47.85 14.89 39.97
C ALA A 141 -47.79 16.35 39.48
N ASP A 142 -48.09 17.31 40.35
CA ASP A 142 -48.20 18.72 40.01
C ASP A 142 -47.49 19.65 41.01
N ALA A 143 -47.15 20.86 40.55
CA ALA A 143 -46.41 21.86 41.33
C ALA A 143 -47.21 22.50 42.47
N THR A 144 -48.52 22.27 42.55
CA THR A 144 -49.38 22.80 43.61
C THR A 144 -49.56 21.83 44.78
N GLY A 145 -49.11 20.58 44.62
CA GLY A 145 -49.26 19.54 45.63
C GLY A 145 -50.70 19.01 45.77
N SER A 146 -51.53 19.19 44.75
CA SER A 146 -52.95 18.81 44.80
C SER A 146 -53.19 17.35 44.43
N VAL A 147 -52.30 16.75 43.64
CA VAL A 147 -52.42 15.38 43.13
C VAL A 147 -51.29 14.53 43.70
N GLU A 148 -51.58 13.85 44.82
CA GLU A 148 -50.64 12.94 45.48
C GLU A 148 -50.41 11.67 44.64
N ILE A 149 -49.14 11.29 44.50
CA ILE A 149 -48.68 10.02 43.95
C ILE A 149 -48.52 9.04 45.11
N THR A 150 -49.54 8.22 45.32
CA THR A 150 -49.56 7.22 46.41
C THR A 150 -48.72 5.99 46.07
N ASP A 151 -48.73 5.57 44.81
CA ASP A 151 -47.83 4.52 44.29
C ASP A 151 -46.60 5.16 43.65
N LYS A 152 -45.52 5.28 44.41
CA LYS A 152 -44.22 5.80 43.92
C LYS A 152 -43.57 4.93 42.85
N THR A 153 -44.04 3.71 42.61
CA THR A 153 -43.54 2.89 41.49
C THR A 153 -44.14 3.31 40.15
N SER A 154 -45.29 3.97 40.15
CA SER A 154 -45.97 4.46 38.94
C SER A 154 -45.15 5.48 38.13
N VAL A 155 -44.20 6.19 38.77
CA VAL A 155 -43.32 7.13 38.06
C VAL A 155 -42.07 6.46 37.49
N LYS A 156 -41.77 5.21 37.84
CA LYS A 156 -40.59 4.50 37.35
C LYS A 156 -40.88 3.95 35.96
N ILE A 157 -40.03 4.32 34.99
CA ILE A 157 -40.09 3.77 33.64
C ILE A 157 -39.01 2.70 33.55
N PRO A 158 -39.34 1.41 33.40
CA PRO A 158 -38.33 0.35 33.33
C PRO A 158 -37.39 0.57 32.13
N ALA A 159 -36.16 0.05 32.24
CA ALA A 159 -35.24 0.04 31.10
C ALA A 159 -35.91 -0.67 29.91
N THR A 160 -35.71 -0.15 28.71
CA THR A 160 -36.39 -0.67 27.50
C THR A 160 -35.87 -2.04 27.09
N GLY A 161 -34.73 -2.47 27.63
CA GLY A 161 -34.03 -3.67 27.21
C GLY A 161 -33.38 -3.54 25.84
N HIS A 162 -32.77 -4.64 25.40
CA HIS A 162 -32.14 -4.73 24.09
C HIS A 162 -33.09 -5.36 23.07
N THR A 163 -33.30 -4.66 21.96
CA THR A 163 -34.07 -5.17 20.81
C THR A 163 -33.13 -5.44 19.65
N ALA A 164 -33.13 -6.66 19.13
CA ALA A 164 -32.33 -7.05 17.98
C ALA A 164 -32.79 -6.35 16.69
N GLY A 165 -31.83 -5.89 15.88
CA GLY A 165 -32.09 -5.37 14.55
C GLY A 165 -32.40 -6.46 13.53
N THR A 166 -32.78 -6.05 12.32
CA THR A 166 -33.02 -6.95 11.19
C THR A 166 -31.78 -7.14 10.31
N GLU A 167 -30.84 -6.21 10.37
CA GLU A 167 -29.57 -6.33 9.64
C GLU A 167 -28.62 -7.27 10.35
N TRP A 168 -28.02 -8.19 9.61
CA TRP A 168 -26.92 -9.02 10.09
C TRP A 168 -25.62 -8.23 10.07
N LYS A 169 -24.90 -8.26 11.19
CA LYS A 169 -23.50 -7.88 11.28
C LYS A 169 -22.65 -9.14 11.25
N SER A 170 -21.40 -9.03 10.78
CA SER A 170 -20.50 -10.19 10.70
C SER A 170 -19.04 -9.79 10.83
N ASP A 171 -18.24 -10.73 11.35
CA ASP A 171 -16.78 -10.72 11.31
C ASP A 171 -16.26 -12.01 10.65
N ASP A 172 -14.98 -12.33 10.83
CA ASP A 172 -14.36 -13.54 10.25
C ASP A 172 -14.82 -14.85 10.90
N THR A 173 -15.41 -14.81 12.10
CA THR A 173 -15.78 -16.00 12.88
C THR A 173 -17.29 -16.18 12.98
N ASN A 174 -18.04 -15.11 13.17
CA ASN A 174 -19.47 -15.13 13.51
C ASN A 174 -20.28 -14.07 12.76
N HIS A 175 -21.59 -14.21 12.85
CA HIS A 175 -22.59 -13.18 12.53
C HIS A 175 -23.56 -13.00 13.71
N TRP A 176 -24.10 -11.79 13.87
CA TRP A 176 -25.00 -11.42 14.97
C TRP A 176 -25.91 -10.26 14.59
N HIS A 177 -26.93 -10.01 15.41
CA HIS A 177 -27.68 -8.76 15.42
C HIS A 177 -27.19 -7.83 16.54
N GLU A 178 -27.29 -6.53 16.30
CA GLU A 178 -27.00 -5.50 17.29
C GLU A 178 -28.29 -4.84 17.78
N CYS A 179 -28.19 -4.20 18.95
CA CYS A 179 -29.28 -3.46 19.52
C CYS A 179 -29.64 -2.23 18.66
N THR A 180 -30.91 -2.09 18.31
CA THR A 180 -31.43 -0.98 17.47
C THR A 180 -31.56 0.34 18.21
N VAL A 181 -31.44 0.34 19.54
CA VAL A 181 -31.50 1.58 20.34
C VAL A 181 -30.33 2.47 19.95
N ALA A 182 -30.63 3.69 19.49
CA ALA A 182 -29.63 4.64 19.01
C ALA A 182 -28.54 4.87 20.07
N GLY A 183 -27.27 4.71 19.67
CA GLY A 183 -26.12 4.87 20.56
C GLY A 183 -25.81 3.67 21.47
N CYS A 184 -26.57 2.57 21.39
CA CYS A 184 -26.29 1.37 22.16
C CYS A 184 -25.22 0.49 21.50
N GLY A 185 -25.47 -0.02 20.29
CA GLY A 185 -24.51 -0.85 19.52
C GLY A 185 -24.12 -2.17 20.18
N VAL A 186 -24.78 -2.58 21.27
CA VAL A 186 -24.49 -3.84 21.97
C VAL A 186 -24.87 -5.03 21.09
N ILE A 187 -23.99 -6.02 21.04
CA ILE A 187 -24.21 -7.31 20.37
C ILE A 187 -25.27 -8.12 21.13
N ILE A 188 -26.25 -8.66 20.40
CA ILE A 188 -27.26 -9.56 20.97
C ILE A 188 -26.70 -10.98 20.94
N GLU A 189 -26.06 -11.41 22.04
CA GLU A 189 -25.34 -12.68 22.13
C GLU A 189 -26.19 -13.91 21.77
N SER A 190 -27.50 -13.90 22.03
CA SER A 190 -28.39 -15.01 21.64
C SER A 190 -28.56 -15.19 20.12
N THR A 191 -28.22 -14.16 19.33
CA THR A 191 -28.24 -14.20 17.86
C THR A 191 -26.87 -14.49 17.26
N LYS A 192 -25.82 -14.50 18.10
CA LYS A 192 -24.44 -14.69 17.64
C LYS A 192 -24.23 -16.16 17.28
N SER A 193 -23.85 -16.40 16.04
CA SER A 193 -23.61 -17.75 15.53
C SER A 193 -22.39 -17.76 14.61
N ALA A 194 -21.68 -18.89 14.60
CA ALA A 194 -20.62 -19.14 13.63
C ALA A 194 -21.18 -19.22 12.21
N HIS A 195 -20.33 -18.91 11.23
CA HIS A 195 -20.70 -18.98 9.81
C HIS A 195 -20.98 -20.42 9.37
N THR A 196 -22.04 -20.58 8.57
CA THR A 196 -22.33 -21.84 7.87
C THR A 196 -22.11 -21.61 6.39
N ALA A 197 -21.14 -22.31 5.81
CA ALA A 197 -20.80 -22.16 4.40
C ALA A 197 -21.89 -22.75 3.49
N SER A 198 -22.20 -22.03 2.43
CA SER A 198 -23.04 -22.49 1.33
C SER A 198 -22.32 -23.55 0.48
N ASP A 199 -23.06 -24.11 -0.48
CA ASP A 199 -22.44 -24.77 -1.62
C ASP A 199 -21.62 -23.77 -2.46
N TRP A 200 -20.76 -24.32 -3.34
CA TRP A 200 -19.96 -23.50 -4.25
C TRP A 200 -20.86 -22.74 -5.24
N ILE A 201 -20.70 -21.43 -5.27
CA ILE A 201 -21.32 -20.52 -6.23
C ILE A 201 -20.27 -20.20 -7.30
N ILE A 202 -20.62 -20.41 -8.57
CA ILE A 202 -19.74 -20.09 -9.69
C ILE A 202 -19.88 -18.60 -10.02
N ASP A 203 -18.80 -17.84 -9.82
CA ASP A 203 -18.75 -16.42 -10.16
C ASP A 203 -18.48 -16.25 -11.65
N THR A 204 -17.47 -16.97 -12.14
CA THR A 204 -17.04 -16.94 -13.54
C THR A 204 -16.75 -18.38 -13.96
N PRO A 205 -17.48 -18.94 -14.95
CA PRO A 205 -17.20 -20.28 -15.43
C PRO A 205 -15.82 -20.34 -16.08
N ALA A 206 -15.12 -21.47 -15.91
CA ALA A 206 -13.88 -21.71 -16.64
C ALA A 206 -14.17 -21.97 -18.13
N THR A 207 -13.24 -21.56 -18.99
CA THR A 207 -13.23 -21.89 -20.43
C THR A 207 -12.10 -22.89 -20.72
N ALA A 208 -11.94 -23.28 -21.99
CA ALA A 208 -10.83 -24.14 -22.41
C ALA A 208 -9.46 -23.53 -22.08
N THR A 209 -9.33 -22.20 -22.17
CA THR A 209 -8.05 -21.50 -22.05
C THR A 209 -7.95 -20.57 -20.83
N THR A 210 -9.06 -20.29 -20.16
CA THR A 210 -9.12 -19.34 -19.03
C THR A 210 -9.70 -20.02 -17.79
N ALA A 211 -8.99 -19.95 -16.67
CA ALA A 211 -9.49 -20.41 -15.38
C ALA A 211 -10.71 -19.57 -14.95
N GLY A 212 -11.70 -20.23 -14.34
CA GLY A 212 -12.86 -19.59 -13.73
C GLY A 212 -12.64 -19.30 -12.25
N THR A 213 -13.67 -18.78 -11.59
CA THR A 213 -13.68 -18.52 -10.15
C THR A 213 -15.01 -18.96 -9.53
N LYS A 214 -14.93 -19.39 -8.28
CA LYS A 214 -16.07 -19.75 -7.44
C LYS A 214 -15.82 -19.33 -6.01
N HIS A 215 -16.89 -19.14 -5.25
CA HIS A 215 -16.82 -18.88 -3.82
C HIS A 215 -17.87 -19.68 -3.04
N LYS A 216 -17.70 -19.72 -1.72
CA LYS A 216 -18.76 -20.06 -0.76
C LYS A 216 -19.04 -18.84 0.10
N GLU A 217 -20.29 -18.64 0.43
CA GLU A 217 -20.73 -17.56 1.31
C GLU A 217 -21.46 -18.11 2.54
N CYS A 218 -21.63 -17.29 3.57
CA CYS A 218 -22.47 -17.64 4.71
C CYS A 218 -23.93 -17.69 4.28
N THR A 219 -24.63 -18.79 4.55
CA THR A 219 -26.04 -18.97 4.19
C THR A 219 -27.01 -18.00 4.90
N VAL A 220 -26.54 -17.30 5.93
CA VAL A 220 -27.33 -16.36 6.73
C VAL A 220 -27.00 -14.91 6.40
N CYS A 221 -25.72 -14.53 6.45
CA CYS A 221 -25.29 -13.14 6.29
C CYS A 221 -24.62 -12.84 4.94
N HIS A 222 -24.48 -13.82 4.05
CA HIS A 222 -23.89 -13.70 2.71
C HIS A 222 -22.46 -13.14 2.66
N ARG A 223 -21.73 -13.18 3.79
CA ARG A 223 -20.29 -12.89 3.79
C ARG A 223 -19.56 -13.99 3.03
N VAL A 224 -18.68 -13.62 2.11
CA VAL A 224 -17.80 -14.59 1.41
C VAL A 224 -16.85 -15.23 2.43
N LEU A 225 -16.83 -16.55 2.49
CA LEU A 225 -16.04 -17.34 3.44
C LEU A 225 -14.83 -18.01 2.78
N GLU A 226 -15.01 -18.49 1.55
CA GLU A 226 -13.97 -19.22 0.83
C GLU A 226 -14.03 -18.83 -0.65
N THR A 227 -12.88 -18.65 -1.28
CA THR A 227 -12.77 -18.40 -2.73
C THR A 227 -11.76 -19.36 -3.33
N GLN A 228 -12.08 -19.92 -4.49
CA GLN A 228 -11.20 -20.83 -5.23
C GLN A 228 -11.25 -20.55 -6.73
N THR A 229 -10.16 -20.87 -7.41
CA THR A 229 -10.11 -20.90 -8.87
C THR A 229 -10.68 -22.22 -9.38
N ILE A 230 -11.35 -22.17 -10.53
CA ILE A 230 -11.76 -23.33 -11.30
C ILE A 230 -10.71 -23.50 -12.42
N PRO A 231 -9.93 -24.59 -12.47
CA PRO A 231 -8.92 -24.76 -13.51
C PRO A 231 -9.57 -24.79 -14.90
N SER A 232 -8.88 -24.25 -15.91
CA SER A 232 -9.30 -24.38 -17.30
C SER A 232 -9.24 -25.84 -17.75
N MET A 233 -10.22 -26.28 -18.53
CA MET A 233 -10.34 -27.69 -18.94
C MET A 233 -9.56 -28.03 -20.21
N GLY A 234 -9.12 -27.03 -20.98
CA GLY A 234 -8.40 -27.24 -22.24
C GLY A 234 -6.89 -27.13 -22.08
N THR A 235 -6.18 -27.85 -22.93
CA THR A 235 -4.76 -27.60 -23.17
C THR A 235 -4.65 -26.36 -24.05
N GLU A 236 -3.84 -25.38 -23.63
CA GLU A 236 -3.56 -24.20 -24.44
C GLU A 236 -3.02 -24.61 -25.82
N LEU A 237 -3.67 -24.16 -26.90
CA LEU A 237 -3.26 -24.44 -28.28
C LEU A 237 -2.06 -23.56 -28.65
N LYS A 238 -0.96 -24.20 -29.08
CA LYS A 238 0.33 -23.57 -29.38
C LYS A 238 0.92 -24.13 -30.65
N ILE A 239 1.54 -23.27 -31.44
CA ILE A 239 2.42 -23.69 -32.52
C ILE A 239 3.71 -24.23 -31.91
N ILE A 240 4.01 -25.50 -32.20
CA ILE A 240 5.17 -26.21 -31.65
C ILE A 240 6.30 -26.37 -32.67
N ALA A 241 6.03 -26.14 -33.96
CA ALA A 241 7.06 -26.09 -35.00
C ALA A 241 6.58 -25.28 -36.20
N GLY A 242 7.52 -24.63 -36.89
CA GLY A 242 7.27 -23.97 -38.17
C GLY A 242 6.61 -22.59 -38.09
N ASP A 243 6.61 -21.94 -36.92
CA ASP A 243 6.18 -20.55 -36.77
C ASP A 243 7.21 -19.56 -37.36
N ASN A 244 6.75 -18.40 -37.82
CA ASN A 244 7.53 -17.31 -38.42
C ASN A 244 8.41 -17.77 -39.61
N GLN A 245 7.93 -18.74 -40.39
CA GLN A 245 8.65 -19.21 -41.56
C GLN A 245 8.62 -18.19 -42.71
N ILE A 246 9.60 -18.31 -43.61
CA ILE A 246 9.68 -17.53 -44.84
C ILE A 246 9.50 -18.49 -46.02
N TYR A 247 8.46 -18.28 -46.81
CA TYR A 247 8.23 -18.97 -48.06
C TYR A 247 8.73 -18.12 -49.24
N ASP A 248 9.74 -18.64 -49.93
CA ASP A 248 10.18 -18.10 -51.21
C ASP A 248 9.38 -18.76 -52.34
N LYS A 249 8.64 -17.97 -53.12
CA LYS A 249 7.85 -18.44 -54.25
C LYS A 249 8.68 -19.19 -55.29
N ALA A 250 9.98 -18.89 -55.42
CA ALA A 250 10.87 -19.60 -56.33
C ALA A 250 11.23 -21.01 -55.85
N SER A 251 11.05 -21.31 -54.56
CA SER A 251 11.36 -22.63 -54.00
C SER A 251 10.43 -23.73 -54.52
N GLY A 252 9.18 -23.38 -54.87
CA GLY A 252 8.14 -24.34 -55.26
C GLY A 252 7.88 -25.44 -54.23
N SER A 253 8.31 -25.26 -52.98
CA SER A 253 8.24 -26.27 -51.91
C SER A 253 7.03 -26.04 -51.01
N ASP A 254 6.49 -27.10 -50.41
CA ASP A 254 5.41 -26.98 -49.44
C ASP A 254 5.92 -26.41 -48.09
N VAL A 255 5.02 -25.83 -47.29
CA VAL A 255 5.34 -25.32 -45.94
C VAL A 255 4.62 -26.14 -44.88
N THR A 256 5.38 -26.67 -43.92
CA THR A 256 4.83 -27.44 -42.80
C THR A 256 4.86 -26.63 -41.50
N ILE A 257 3.73 -26.60 -40.79
CA ILE A 257 3.55 -25.95 -39.48
C ILE A 257 2.86 -26.96 -38.55
N THR A 258 3.32 -27.07 -37.31
CA THR A 258 2.75 -28.03 -36.34
C THR A 258 2.18 -27.31 -35.14
N CYS A 259 0.96 -27.67 -34.76
CA CYS A 259 0.27 -27.20 -33.56
C CYS A 259 0.03 -28.37 -32.59
N ASN A 260 0.14 -28.15 -31.28
CA ASN A 260 -0.08 -29.18 -30.26
C ASN A 260 -1.55 -29.66 -30.15
N GLY A 261 -2.48 -29.05 -30.90
CA GLY A 261 -3.89 -29.40 -30.88
C GLY A 261 -4.16 -30.83 -31.36
N ASP A 262 -5.16 -31.45 -30.74
CA ASP A 262 -5.63 -32.79 -31.11
C ASP A 262 -6.28 -32.76 -32.50
N PHE A 263 -5.76 -33.58 -33.41
CA PHE A 263 -6.24 -33.68 -34.78
C PHE A 263 -7.71 -34.08 -34.86
N ALA A 264 -8.24 -34.82 -33.87
CA ALA A 264 -9.66 -35.18 -33.82
C ALA A 264 -10.59 -33.97 -33.67
N LYS A 265 -10.07 -32.85 -33.14
CA LYS A 265 -10.81 -31.59 -32.97
C LYS A 265 -10.51 -30.59 -34.08
N PHE A 266 -9.55 -30.87 -34.95
CA PHE A 266 -9.16 -29.98 -36.03
C PHE A 266 -10.26 -29.89 -37.09
N THR A 267 -10.69 -28.68 -37.38
CA THR A 267 -11.79 -28.40 -38.33
C THR A 267 -11.31 -27.77 -39.63
N GLY A 268 -10.11 -27.19 -39.64
CA GLY A 268 -9.50 -26.60 -40.82
C GLY A 268 -8.55 -25.45 -40.48
N ILE A 269 -8.20 -24.66 -41.49
CA ILE A 269 -7.37 -23.46 -41.33
C ILE A 269 -7.99 -22.23 -41.97
N LYS A 270 -7.52 -21.07 -41.54
CA LYS A 270 -7.69 -19.78 -42.21
C LYS A 270 -6.33 -19.18 -42.55
N VAL A 271 -6.24 -18.45 -43.66
CA VAL A 271 -5.14 -17.52 -43.94
C VAL A 271 -5.71 -16.11 -43.95
N ASP A 272 -5.16 -15.23 -43.12
CA ASP A 272 -5.63 -13.85 -42.91
C ASP A 272 -7.13 -13.77 -42.61
N GLY A 273 -7.61 -14.71 -41.80
CA GLY A 273 -9.02 -14.83 -41.43
C GLY A 273 -9.93 -15.51 -42.47
N SER A 274 -9.44 -15.77 -43.69
CA SER A 274 -10.21 -16.43 -44.76
C SER A 274 -10.01 -17.94 -44.73
N VAL A 275 -11.10 -18.72 -44.75
CA VAL A 275 -11.05 -20.19 -44.75
C VAL A 275 -10.36 -20.71 -46.00
N VAL A 276 -9.43 -21.65 -45.82
CA VAL A 276 -8.71 -22.30 -46.92
C VAL A 276 -9.41 -23.61 -47.29
N ASP A 277 -9.62 -23.83 -48.59
CA ASP A 277 -10.14 -25.10 -49.08
C ASP A 277 -9.19 -26.27 -48.80
N SER A 278 -9.74 -27.41 -48.39
CA SER A 278 -8.96 -28.62 -48.06
C SER A 278 -8.07 -29.14 -49.21
N SER A 279 -8.36 -28.79 -50.47
CA SER A 279 -7.52 -29.14 -51.60
C SER A 279 -6.16 -28.41 -51.61
N ASN A 280 -6.01 -27.32 -50.86
CA ASN A 280 -4.82 -26.47 -50.81
C ASN A 280 -3.85 -26.83 -49.68
N TYR A 281 -4.19 -27.79 -48.82
CA TYR A 281 -3.32 -28.25 -47.74
C TYR A 281 -3.54 -29.73 -47.44
N THR A 282 -2.67 -30.30 -46.61
CA THR A 282 -2.90 -31.58 -45.94
C THR A 282 -2.71 -31.39 -44.44
N ALA A 283 -3.42 -32.16 -43.63
CA ALA A 283 -3.24 -32.17 -42.19
C ALA A 283 -3.31 -33.61 -41.68
N VAL A 284 -2.39 -34.00 -40.82
CA VAL A 284 -2.25 -35.39 -40.32
C VAL A 284 -2.06 -35.42 -38.79
N SER A 285 -2.27 -36.60 -38.20
CA SER A 285 -2.12 -36.84 -36.77
C SER A 285 -0.67 -37.08 -36.34
N GLY A 286 -0.33 -36.63 -35.14
CA GLY A 286 1.03 -36.64 -34.55
C GLY A 286 1.35 -35.32 -33.83
N SER A 287 0.37 -34.78 -33.07
CA SER A 287 0.02 -33.34 -33.07
C SER A 287 -0.60 -32.93 -34.42
N THR A 288 -1.27 -31.78 -34.52
CA THR A 288 -1.84 -31.35 -35.82
C THR A 288 -0.72 -30.81 -36.68
N VAL A 289 -0.24 -31.64 -37.61
CA VAL A 289 0.82 -31.28 -38.58
C VAL A 289 0.15 -30.83 -39.87
N LEU A 290 0.16 -29.53 -40.13
CA LEU A 290 -0.36 -28.90 -41.34
C LEU A 290 0.74 -28.79 -42.39
N THR A 291 0.45 -29.12 -43.64
CA THR A 291 1.30 -28.83 -44.80
C THR A 291 0.51 -28.04 -45.84
N LEU A 292 0.88 -26.77 -46.03
CA LEU A 292 0.35 -25.88 -47.06
C LEU A 292 1.03 -26.17 -48.39
N LYS A 293 0.25 -26.39 -49.44
CA LYS A 293 0.78 -26.72 -50.77
C LYS A 293 1.41 -25.50 -51.43
N ALA A 294 2.55 -25.69 -52.10
CA ALA A 294 3.24 -24.65 -52.85
C ALA A 294 2.33 -23.94 -53.87
N SER A 295 1.40 -24.70 -54.49
CA SER A 295 0.42 -24.15 -55.44
C SER A 295 -0.50 -23.10 -54.83
N TYR A 296 -0.88 -23.27 -53.56
CA TYR A 296 -1.68 -22.29 -52.83
C TYR A 296 -0.80 -21.14 -52.33
N LEU A 297 0.35 -21.46 -51.74
CA LEU A 297 1.29 -20.47 -51.22
C LEU A 297 1.76 -19.48 -52.31
N GLY A 298 1.92 -19.95 -53.55
CA GLY A 298 2.26 -19.11 -54.70
C GLY A 298 1.19 -18.06 -55.06
N THR A 299 -0.07 -18.26 -54.64
CA THR A 299 -1.17 -17.32 -54.88
C THR A 299 -1.24 -16.19 -53.86
N LEU A 300 -0.60 -16.35 -52.71
CA LEU A 300 -0.57 -15.33 -51.66
C LEU A 300 0.26 -14.13 -52.12
N THR A 301 -0.10 -12.93 -51.67
CA THR A 301 0.67 -11.71 -51.93
C THR A 301 2.04 -11.77 -51.24
N ASP A 302 2.97 -10.92 -51.64
CA ASP A 302 4.22 -10.78 -50.88
C ASP A 302 3.91 -10.02 -49.58
N GLY A 303 4.43 -10.49 -48.44
CA GLY A 303 4.19 -9.91 -47.13
C GLY A 303 4.01 -10.93 -46.01
N SER A 304 3.61 -10.44 -44.83
CA SER A 304 3.30 -11.28 -43.67
C SER A 304 1.84 -11.74 -43.71
N HIS A 305 1.64 -13.03 -43.52
CA HIS A 305 0.35 -13.70 -43.48
C HIS A 305 0.16 -14.42 -42.14
N THR A 306 -1.08 -14.43 -41.64
CA THR A 306 -1.45 -15.16 -40.42
C THR A 306 -2.14 -16.47 -40.79
N ILE A 307 -1.56 -17.58 -40.38
CA ILE A 307 -2.12 -18.93 -40.53
C ILE A 307 -2.82 -19.30 -39.22
N THR A 308 -4.15 -19.41 -39.25
CA THR A 308 -4.96 -19.78 -38.08
C THR A 308 -5.38 -21.24 -38.20
N PHE A 309 -4.96 -22.06 -37.25
CA PHE A 309 -5.48 -23.40 -37.03
C PHE A 309 -6.80 -23.29 -36.28
N VAL A 310 -7.85 -23.95 -36.79
CA VAL A 310 -9.20 -23.89 -36.22
C VAL A 310 -9.58 -25.26 -35.67
N TYR A 311 -9.89 -25.31 -34.37
CA TYR A 311 -10.37 -26.49 -33.68
C TYR A 311 -11.79 -26.27 -33.14
N THR A 312 -12.47 -27.34 -32.75
CA THR A 312 -13.79 -27.24 -32.09
C THR A 312 -13.75 -26.55 -30.74
N ASP A 313 -12.58 -26.46 -30.09
CA ASP A 313 -12.36 -25.89 -28.76
C ASP A 313 -11.41 -24.67 -28.73
N GLY A 314 -11.00 -24.15 -29.90
CA GLY A 314 -10.19 -22.93 -29.96
C GLY A 314 -9.45 -22.71 -31.29
N GLU A 315 -8.59 -21.70 -31.31
CA GLU A 315 -7.74 -21.37 -32.46
C GLU A 315 -6.29 -21.16 -32.02
N ALA A 316 -5.33 -21.39 -32.93
CA ALA A 316 -3.92 -21.07 -32.74
C ALA A 316 -3.35 -20.43 -34.00
N ASN A 317 -2.50 -19.42 -33.84
CA ASN A 317 -1.97 -18.63 -34.96
C ASN A 317 -0.47 -18.87 -35.14
N ALA A 318 -0.05 -19.02 -36.39
CA ALA A 318 1.34 -18.97 -36.84
C ALA A 318 1.52 -17.83 -37.84
N ASN A 319 2.71 -17.24 -37.90
CA ASN A 319 3.04 -16.26 -38.93
C ASN A 319 3.82 -16.92 -40.08
N LEU A 320 3.52 -16.52 -41.30
CA LEU A 320 4.22 -16.92 -42.51
C LEU A 320 4.54 -15.69 -43.35
N THR A 321 5.81 -15.48 -43.69
CA THR A 321 6.20 -14.43 -44.64
C THR A 321 6.31 -15.02 -46.04
N VAL A 322 5.57 -14.49 -46.99
CA VAL A 322 5.62 -14.88 -48.41
C VAL A 322 6.42 -13.84 -49.18
N ARG A 323 7.34 -14.26 -50.05
CA ARG A 323 8.12 -13.35 -50.91
C ARG A 323 8.45 -13.94 -52.26
N THR A 324 8.63 -13.07 -53.26
CA THR A 324 9.20 -13.42 -54.56
C THR A 324 10.71 -13.22 -54.53
N ALA A 325 11.49 -14.20 -55.00
CA ALA A 325 12.94 -14.04 -55.15
C ALA A 325 13.27 -12.81 -56.01
N GLY A 326 13.88 -11.79 -55.39
CA GLY A 326 14.27 -10.54 -56.05
C GLY A 326 13.39 -9.32 -55.78
N SER A 327 12.34 -9.39 -54.95
CA SER A 327 11.69 -8.18 -54.42
C SER A 327 12.45 -7.67 -53.19
N GLU A 328 12.87 -6.40 -53.26
CA GLU A 328 13.80 -5.71 -52.35
C GLU A 328 13.43 -5.86 -50.87
N HIS A 329 14.37 -6.39 -50.09
CA HIS A 329 14.52 -5.89 -48.73
C HIS A 329 15.24 -4.55 -48.83
N ILE A 330 14.85 -3.57 -47.99
CA ILE A 330 15.59 -2.33 -47.89
C ILE A 330 16.98 -2.69 -47.36
N HIS A 331 18.01 -2.41 -48.15
CA HIS A 331 19.37 -2.59 -47.70
C HIS A 331 19.72 -1.49 -46.69
N ASP A 332 19.81 -1.87 -45.42
CA ASP A 332 20.40 -1.03 -44.38
C ASP A 332 21.91 -1.28 -44.34
N TYR A 333 22.65 -0.40 -45.02
CA TYR A 333 24.12 -0.39 -44.98
C TYR A 333 24.52 0.47 -43.78
N GLY A 334 24.92 -0.18 -42.68
CA GLY A 334 25.36 0.51 -41.47
C GLY A 334 26.47 1.54 -41.72
N THR A 335 26.71 2.44 -40.77
CA THR A 335 27.66 3.57 -40.95
C THR A 335 29.13 3.20 -40.77
N GLU A 336 29.43 1.95 -40.44
CA GLU A 336 30.79 1.45 -40.26
C GLU A 336 31.40 0.98 -41.59
N TRP A 337 32.60 1.49 -41.90
CA TRP A 337 33.36 1.05 -43.05
C TRP A 337 34.00 -0.32 -42.82
N LYS A 338 33.80 -1.25 -43.75
CA LYS A 338 34.61 -2.46 -43.90
C LYS A 338 35.78 -2.18 -44.82
N SER A 339 36.87 -2.92 -44.66
CA SER A 339 38.09 -2.74 -45.47
C SER A 339 38.87 -4.03 -45.65
N ASN A 340 39.53 -4.17 -46.79
CA ASN A 340 40.57 -5.17 -47.04
C ASN A 340 41.88 -4.48 -47.49
N ALA A 341 42.83 -5.22 -48.08
CA ALA A 341 44.11 -4.67 -48.52
C ALA A 341 43.99 -3.65 -49.67
N ASP A 342 42.94 -3.76 -50.48
CA ASP A 342 42.79 -3.02 -51.74
C ASP A 342 41.75 -1.89 -51.64
N ASN A 343 40.59 -2.18 -51.03
CA ASN A 343 39.40 -1.32 -51.01
C ASN A 343 38.73 -1.22 -49.62
N HIS A 344 37.78 -0.28 -49.51
CA HIS A 344 36.82 -0.15 -48.41
C HIS A 344 35.38 -0.03 -48.93
N TRP A 345 34.39 -0.52 -48.16
CA TRP A 345 32.97 -0.56 -48.54
C TRP A 345 32.04 -0.57 -47.31
N HIS A 346 30.75 -0.28 -47.50
CA HIS A 346 29.69 -0.60 -46.54
C HIS A 346 29.02 -1.92 -46.91
N GLU A 347 28.71 -2.75 -45.91
CA GLU A 347 28.20 -4.11 -46.11
C GLU A 347 26.82 -4.27 -45.47
N CYS A 348 25.87 -4.81 -46.23
CA CYS A 348 24.57 -5.21 -45.70
C CYS A 348 24.66 -6.60 -45.07
N ASN A 349 23.77 -6.92 -44.13
CA ASN A 349 23.73 -8.24 -43.48
C ASN A 349 23.47 -9.41 -44.47
N CYS A 350 23.01 -9.11 -45.69
CA CYS A 350 22.87 -10.10 -46.77
C CYS A 350 24.18 -10.35 -47.56
N GLY A 351 25.26 -9.64 -47.26
CA GLY A 351 26.56 -9.74 -47.93
C GLY A 351 26.75 -8.81 -49.13
N ASP A 352 25.76 -7.99 -49.48
CA ASP A 352 25.86 -7.00 -50.54
C ASP A 352 26.80 -5.84 -50.13
N LYS A 353 27.55 -5.30 -51.09
CA LYS A 353 28.58 -4.27 -50.87
C LYS A 353 28.24 -3.00 -51.62
N LYS A 354 28.30 -1.87 -50.92
CA LYS A 354 28.07 -0.54 -51.48
C LYS A 354 29.23 0.40 -51.18
N ASP A 355 29.37 1.44 -52.00
CA ASP A 355 30.36 2.51 -51.86
C ASP A 355 31.80 1.98 -51.88
N GLU A 356 32.03 0.89 -52.64
CA GLU A 356 33.35 0.28 -52.75
C GLU A 356 34.32 1.23 -53.45
N ALA A 357 35.40 1.58 -52.74
CA ALA A 357 36.42 2.49 -53.23
C ALA A 357 37.82 2.04 -52.81
N ALA A 358 38.80 2.32 -53.68
CA ALA A 358 40.20 2.12 -53.36
C ALA A 358 40.64 3.05 -52.21
N HIS A 359 41.60 2.60 -51.41
CA HIS A 359 42.11 3.38 -50.27
C HIS A 359 42.79 4.69 -50.70
N SER A 360 42.52 5.76 -49.96
CA SER A 360 43.27 7.01 -50.03
C SER A 360 44.10 7.19 -48.75
N PHE A 361 45.41 6.96 -48.86
CA PHE A 361 46.30 6.93 -47.70
C PHE A 361 46.86 8.31 -47.33
N LYS A 362 47.12 8.50 -46.04
CA LYS A 362 47.99 9.58 -45.51
C LYS A 362 49.11 8.97 -44.68
N TRP A 363 50.26 9.63 -44.68
CA TRP A 363 51.36 9.30 -43.79
C TRP A 363 51.11 9.84 -42.38
N VAL A 364 51.30 8.98 -41.39
CA VAL A 364 51.26 9.32 -39.96
C VAL A 364 52.58 8.91 -39.35
N VAL A 365 53.26 9.84 -38.68
CA VAL A 365 54.50 9.55 -37.96
C VAL A 365 54.15 8.91 -36.63
N ASP A 366 54.56 7.65 -36.45
CA ASP A 366 54.36 6.89 -35.22
C ASP A 366 55.42 7.26 -34.18
N LYS A 367 56.64 7.49 -34.67
CA LYS A 367 57.79 7.82 -33.84
C LYS A 367 58.72 8.73 -34.60
N GLU A 368 58.96 9.91 -34.04
CA GLU A 368 59.90 10.86 -34.60
C GLU A 368 61.31 10.28 -34.65
N ALA A 369 62.00 10.52 -35.76
CA ALA A 369 63.42 10.22 -35.85
C ALA A 369 64.21 11.26 -35.05
N THR A 370 65.25 10.81 -34.37
CA THR A 370 66.19 11.70 -33.65
C THR A 370 67.55 11.67 -34.35
N ALA A 371 68.48 12.54 -33.93
CA ALA A 371 69.81 12.63 -34.54
C ALA A 371 70.56 11.28 -34.56
N THR A 372 70.27 10.36 -33.64
CA THR A 372 70.94 9.06 -33.51
C THR A 372 70.02 7.84 -33.61
N LYS A 373 68.69 8.00 -33.55
CA LYS A 373 67.73 6.87 -33.62
C LYS A 373 66.75 7.07 -34.77
N LYS A 374 66.54 6.01 -35.56
CA LYS A 374 65.49 5.93 -36.56
C LYS A 374 64.10 6.12 -35.93
N GLY A 375 63.22 6.78 -36.68
CA GLY A 375 61.79 6.90 -36.39
C GLY A 375 60.98 5.86 -37.18
N SER A 376 59.66 5.96 -37.12
CA SER A 376 58.74 5.15 -37.93
C SER A 376 57.49 5.93 -38.30
N LYS A 377 56.93 5.63 -39.47
CA LYS A 377 55.64 6.14 -39.94
C LYS A 377 54.86 5.05 -40.65
N HIS A 378 53.54 5.14 -40.66
CA HIS A 378 52.68 4.26 -41.46
C HIS A 378 51.75 5.06 -42.36
N GLU A 379 51.18 4.37 -43.35
CA GLU A 379 50.07 4.88 -44.14
C GLU A 379 48.75 4.40 -43.55
N GLU A 380 47.83 5.31 -43.23
CA GLU A 380 46.46 4.96 -42.85
C GLU A 380 45.44 5.57 -43.82
N CYS A 381 44.40 4.81 -44.15
CA CYS A 381 43.33 5.26 -45.04
C CYS A 381 42.51 6.35 -44.36
N LYS A 382 42.32 7.48 -45.04
CA LYS A 382 41.60 8.65 -44.51
C LYS A 382 40.12 8.37 -44.25
N THR A 383 39.52 7.40 -44.95
CA THR A 383 38.09 7.12 -44.90
C THR A 383 37.75 6.04 -43.88
N CYS A 384 38.37 4.86 -43.98
CA CYS A 384 38.03 3.70 -43.14
C CYS A 384 39.04 3.42 -42.02
N GLY A 385 40.18 4.13 -41.98
CA GLY A 385 41.20 3.93 -40.96
C GLY A 385 42.09 2.69 -41.15
N TYR A 386 41.95 1.95 -42.25
CA TYR A 386 42.83 0.81 -42.56
C TYR A 386 44.31 1.23 -42.58
N LYS A 387 45.16 0.53 -41.82
CA LYS A 387 46.58 0.85 -41.65
C LYS A 387 47.46 -0.14 -42.38
N ARG A 388 48.39 0.37 -43.18
CA ARG A 388 49.48 -0.41 -43.77
C ARG A 388 50.61 -0.63 -42.76
N PRO A 389 51.50 -1.61 -42.98
CA PRO A 389 52.68 -1.81 -42.16
C PRO A 389 53.52 -0.53 -42.06
N ALA A 390 54.03 -0.24 -40.86
CA ALA A 390 54.90 0.90 -40.63
C ALA A 390 56.25 0.74 -41.33
N VAL A 391 56.76 1.83 -41.88
CA VAL A 391 58.09 1.95 -42.50
C VAL A 391 59.00 2.80 -41.63
N GLU A 392 60.30 2.51 -41.65
CA GLU A 392 61.29 3.24 -40.86
C GLU A 392 61.60 4.63 -41.46
N ILE A 393 61.81 5.63 -40.60
CA ILE A 393 62.34 6.95 -40.96
C ILE A 393 63.82 6.99 -40.56
N PRO A 394 64.76 7.33 -41.47
CA PRO A 394 66.17 7.47 -41.14
C PRO A 394 66.45 8.52 -40.05
N ALA A 395 67.53 8.35 -39.28
CA ALA A 395 67.99 9.33 -38.30
C ALA A 395 68.49 10.62 -38.99
N THR A 396 68.28 11.78 -38.35
CA THR A 396 68.44 13.11 -38.98
C THR A 396 69.87 13.67 -39.04
N GLY A 397 70.86 13.02 -38.41
CA GLY A 397 72.29 13.39 -38.46
C GLY A 397 72.67 14.65 -37.65
N THR A 398 73.97 14.85 -37.38
CA THR A 398 74.52 15.96 -36.56
C THR A 398 75.43 16.87 -37.39
N THR A 399 75.21 18.19 -37.33
CA THR A 399 76.08 19.20 -37.96
C THR A 399 77.25 19.55 -37.03
N THR A 400 78.49 19.50 -37.52
CA THR A 400 79.62 20.18 -36.87
C THR A 400 80.68 20.56 -37.92
N ALA A 401 81.07 21.84 -37.96
CA ALA A 401 82.26 22.39 -38.64
C ALA A 401 83.49 22.28 -37.69
N PRO A 402 84.79 22.50 -38.08
CA PRO A 402 85.32 23.31 -39.20
C PRO A 402 86.60 22.81 -39.97
N LYS A 403 86.95 23.53 -41.07
CA LYS A 403 88.26 23.77 -41.77
C LYS A 403 89.14 22.56 -42.18
N ASP A 404 89.84 22.48 -43.31
CA ASP A 404 90.45 23.45 -44.23
C ASP A 404 90.76 22.73 -45.58
N THR A 405 90.92 23.55 -46.63
CA THR A 405 91.37 23.35 -48.02
C THR A 405 92.32 22.16 -48.32
N THR A 406 92.30 21.50 -49.49
CA THR A 406 92.63 22.06 -50.82
C THR A 406 92.36 21.02 -51.93
N LYS A 407 91.79 21.47 -53.06
CA LYS A 407 91.70 20.87 -54.42
C LYS A 407 93.14 20.64 -55.01
N PRO A 408 93.43 20.08 -56.23
CA PRO A 408 92.75 20.30 -57.53
C PRO A 408 92.55 19.00 -58.37
N ASN A 409 91.47 18.88 -59.14
CA ASN A 409 91.31 19.28 -60.55
C ASN A 409 92.17 18.49 -61.56
N ASP A 410 91.52 17.75 -62.47
CA ASP A 410 91.31 18.13 -63.89
C ASP A 410 91.38 16.93 -64.89
N THR A 411 90.36 16.88 -65.77
CA THR A 411 90.33 16.51 -67.23
C THR A 411 90.91 15.15 -67.70
N THR A 412 90.37 14.35 -68.64
CA THR A 412 89.28 14.46 -69.66
C THR A 412 88.96 13.08 -70.28
N LYS A 413 87.66 12.78 -70.53
CA LYS A 413 86.97 12.11 -71.69
C LYS A 413 87.53 10.81 -72.37
N PRO A 414 86.79 10.11 -73.27
CA PRO A 414 85.34 10.16 -73.61
C PRO A 414 84.65 8.77 -73.77
N GLY A 415 83.31 8.74 -73.74
CA GLY A 415 82.51 7.60 -74.24
C GLY A 415 81.02 7.75 -73.93
N ASN A 416 80.16 7.35 -74.86
CA ASN A 416 78.77 7.81 -75.05
C ASN A 416 77.69 6.90 -74.41
N THR A 417 76.45 7.39 -74.43
CA THR A 417 75.11 6.73 -74.41
C THR A 417 74.30 6.59 -73.10
N ASN A 418 73.12 7.24 -73.15
CA ASN A 418 71.76 6.87 -72.71
C ASN A 418 71.59 6.31 -71.28
N GLY A 419 70.88 6.93 -70.34
CA GLY A 419 69.57 7.59 -70.39
C GLY A 419 68.69 6.88 -69.33
N SER A 420 67.88 7.50 -68.47
CA SER A 420 67.46 8.87 -68.26
C SER A 420 66.90 8.94 -66.83
N GLU A 421 67.46 9.80 -65.99
CA GLU A 421 66.86 10.24 -64.73
C GLU A 421 65.78 11.29 -64.99
N LYS A 422 64.79 11.40 -64.08
CA LYS A 422 64.67 12.65 -63.30
C LYS A 422 63.71 12.55 -62.10
N SER A 423 64.27 12.86 -60.94
CA SER A 423 63.56 13.39 -59.76
C SER A 423 62.85 14.72 -60.07
N PRO A 424 61.79 15.07 -59.33
CA PRO A 424 61.13 16.36 -59.42
C PRO A 424 61.83 17.43 -58.56
N GLN A 425 61.73 18.66 -59.03
CA GLN A 425 62.05 19.91 -58.35
C GLN A 425 60.84 20.31 -57.49
N THR A 426 61.05 20.54 -56.19
CA THR A 426 60.04 21.16 -55.31
C THR A 426 60.14 22.68 -55.38
N GLY A 427 59.02 23.32 -55.67
CA GLY A 427 58.83 24.74 -55.41
C GLY A 427 57.34 25.01 -55.41
N ASP A 428 56.79 25.32 -54.24
CA ASP A 428 55.84 26.43 -54.13
C ASP A 428 55.65 26.89 -52.68
N ASN A 429 55.70 28.20 -52.54
CA ASN A 429 55.37 28.99 -51.36
C ASN A 429 53.85 28.98 -51.14
N SER A 430 53.38 28.85 -49.90
CA SER A 430 51.95 28.99 -49.59
C SER A 430 51.71 29.96 -48.44
N ASN A 431 50.77 30.84 -48.73
CA ASN A 431 50.44 32.11 -48.12
C ASN A 431 49.52 31.92 -46.88
N ILE A 432 49.93 32.46 -45.73
CA ILE A 432 49.30 32.31 -44.41
C ILE A 432 47.92 32.99 -44.27
N PHE A 433 47.41 33.60 -45.34
CA PHE A 433 46.15 34.35 -45.35
C PHE A 433 44.89 33.48 -45.36
N LEU A 434 44.98 32.18 -45.64
CA LEU A 434 43.80 31.30 -45.69
C LEU A 434 43.27 30.87 -44.31
N TRP A 435 44.08 31.05 -43.26
CA TRP A 435 43.73 30.64 -41.89
C TRP A 435 42.91 31.68 -41.11
N PHE A 436 42.86 32.94 -41.55
CA PHE A 436 42.10 33.99 -40.86
C PHE A 436 40.62 34.09 -41.28
N ALA A 437 40.22 33.48 -42.39
CA ALA A 437 38.82 33.52 -42.87
C ALA A 437 37.89 32.48 -42.21
N LEU A 438 38.43 31.45 -41.56
CA LEU A 438 37.65 30.32 -41.02
C LEU A 438 37.17 30.52 -39.57
N LEU A 439 37.63 31.58 -38.87
CA LEU A 439 37.34 31.79 -37.45
C LEU A 439 36.11 32.66 -37.14
N PHE A 440 35.38 33.18 -38.15
CA PHE A 440 34.22 34.08 -37.92
C PHE A 440 32.83 33.44 -38.12
N VAL A 441 32.72 32.16 -38.49
CA VAL A 441 31.41 31.52 -38.79
C VAL A 441 30.72 30.85 -37.58
N SER A 442 31.40 30.71 -36.44
CA SER A 442 30.89 29.93 -35.29
C SER A 442 30.14 30.70 -34.19
N VAL A 443 29.99 32.02 -34.30
CA VAL A 443 29.35 32.84 -33.23
C VAL A 443 27.87 33.20 -33.51
N ALA A 444 27.36 33.02 -34.73
CA ALA A 444 25.99 33.41 -35.09
C ALA A 444 24.90 32.33 -34.88
N GLY A 445 25.27 31.07 -34.57
CA GLY A 445 24.32 29.95 -34.51
C GLY A 445 23.57 29.76 -33.18
N VAL A 446 24.10 30.28 -32.06
CA VAL A 446 23.63 29.89 -30.71
C VAL A 446 22.51 30.80 -30.16
N THR A 447 22.28 31.98 -30.74
CA THR A 447 21.26 32.94 -30.25
C THR A 447 19.86 32.76 -30.87
N GLY A 448 19.71 31.96 -31.94
CA GLY A 448 18.44 31.79 -32.67
C GLY A 448 17.46 30.76 -32.08
N ILE A 449 17.95 29.76 -31.35
CA ILE A 449 17.13 28.62 -30.90
C ILE A 449 16.29 28.97 -29.66
N THR A 450 16.71 29.93 -28.84
CA THR A 450 16.04 30.26 -27.58
C THR A 450 14.77 31.11 -27.76
N VAL A 451 14.62 31.82 -28.88
CA VAL A 451 13.45 32.69 -29.16
C VAL A 451 12.30 31.92 -29.83
N TYR A 452 12.59 30.86 -30.60
CA TYR A 452 11.56 30.06 -31.27
C TYR A 452 10.71 29.21 -30.30
N ASN A 453 11.33 28.70 -29.22
CA ASN A 453 10.62 27.84 -28.26
C ASN A 453 9.71 28.59 -27.28
N LYS A 454 9.88 29.91 -27.13
CA LYS A 454 9.02 30.72 -26.23
C LYS A 454 7.72 31.17 -26.90
N LYS A 455 7.64 31.19 -28.24
CA LYS A 455 6.46 31.65 -29.00
C LYS A 455 5.41 30.57 -29.29
N LYS A 456 5.75 29.28 -29.10
CA LYS A 456 4.84 28.15 -29.36
C LYS A 456 4.01 27.72 -28.13
N LYS A 457 4.29 28.27 -26.94
CA LYS A 457 3.61 27.91 -25.69
C LYS A 457 2.46 28.84 -25.27
N GLU A 458 2.15 29.88 -26.02
CA GLU A 458 1.06 30.84 -25.73
C GLU A 458 -0.15 30.75 -26.69
N HIS A 459 -0.25 29.70 -27.51
CA HIS A 459 -1.39 29.51 -28.45
C HIS A 459 -2.05 28.13 -28.33
N ALA A 460 -2.09 27.57 -27.12
CA ALA A 460 -2.86 26.38 -26.80
C ALA A 460 -3.45 26.50 -25.38
N GLU A 461 -4.36 27.45 -25.22
CA GLU A 461 -5.43 27.45 -24.21
C GLU A 461 -6.66 28.15 -24.79
#